data_AF-A0A2V7KM83-F1
#
_entry.id   AF-A0A2V7KM83-F1
#
_cell.length_a   1.000
_cell.length_b   1.000
_cell.length_c   1.000
_cell.angle_alpha   90.00
_cell.angle_beta   90.00
_cell.angle_gamma   90.00
#
_symmetry.space_group_name_H-M   'P 1'
#
loop_
_entity.id
_entity.type
_entity.pdbx_description
1 polymer ?
#
loop_
_entity_poly.entity_id
_entity_poly.type
_entity_poly.pdbx_seq_one_letter_code
_entity_poly.pdbx_strand_id
1 'polypeptide(L)' 'MAGTLYVVATPLGNLGDLSPRAADTLKRVAAVAAED' A
#
# COMPACT_ATOMS: atom_id res chain seq x y z
N MET A 1 15.10 8.98 -13.89
CA MET A 1 14.35 7.71 -13.77
C MET A 1 12.96 8.07 -13.25
N ALA A 2 11.89 7.54 -13.84
CA ALA A 2 10.53 7.83 -13.37
C ALA A 2 10.19 7.00 -12.13
N GLY A 3 9.34 7.54 -11.25
CA GLY A 3 8.79 6.78 -10.12
C GLY A 3 7.67 5.82 -10.55
N THR A 4 7.29 4.90 -9.66
CA THR A 4 6.18 3.96 -9.85
C THR A 4 5.02 4.32 -8.94
N LEU A 5 3.81 4.44 -9.51
CA LEU A 5 2.57 4.54 -8.75
C LEU A 5 1.99 3.14 -8.52
N TYR A 6 1.91 2.72 -7.25
CA TYR A 6 1.24 1.48 -6.86
C TYR A 6 -0.16 1.80 -6.35
N VAL A 7 -1.19 1.18 -6.94
CA VAL A 7 -2.56 1.22 -6.42
C VAL A 7 -2.77 -0.02 -5.56
N VAL A 8 -2.99 0.17 -4.27
CA VAL A 8 -3.11 -0.90 -3.27
C VAL A 8 -4.48 -0.83 -2.63
N ALA A 9 -5.26 -1.90 -2.72
CA ALA A 9 -6.54 -2.00 -2.02
C ALA A 9 -6.31 -2.28 -0.52
N THR A 10 -7.09 -1.63 0.32
CA THR A 10 -7.14 -1.87 1.77
C THR A 10 -8.26 -2.87 2.10
N PRO A 11 -8.04 -3.81 3.04
CA PRO A 11 -9.09 -4.71 3.48
C PRO A 11 -10.16 -3.96 4.27
N LEU A 12 -11.38 -4.50 4.27
CA LEU A 12 -12.43 -4.04 5.18
C LEU A 12 -12.24 -4.74 6.54
N GLY A 13 -12.05 -3.96 7.61
CA GLY A 13 -11.92 -4.48 8.97
C GLY A 13 -10.52 -4.99 9.32
N ASN A 14 -10.17 -6.23 8.93
CA ASN A 14 -8.95 -6.90 9.42
C ASN A 14 -7.70 -6.52 8.61
N LEU A 15 -6.77 -5.77 9.22
CA LEU A 15 -5.48 -5.42 8.60
C LEU A 15 -4.60 -6.64 8.27
N GLY A 16 -4.82 -7.78 8.94
CA GLY A 16 -4.12 -9.03 8.66
C GLY A 16 -4.42 -9.62 7.28
N ASP A 17 -5.48 -9.15 6.61
CA ASP A 17 -5.88 -9.63 5.29
C ASP A 17 -5.09 -8.95 4.15
N LEU A 18 -4.21 -7.98 4.47
CA LEU A 18 -3.27 -7.42 3.50
C LEU A 18 -2.36 -8.53 2.95
N SER A 19 -2.24 -8.58 1.62
CA SER A 19 -1.23 -9.45 1.02
C SER A 19 0.18 -9.05 1.48
N PRO A 20 1.13 -10.00 1.61
CA PRO A 20 2.52 -9.68 1.96
C PRO A 20 3.13 -8.61 1.04
N ARG A 21 2.80 -8.65 -0.26
CA ARG A 21 3.25 -7.65 -1.23
C ARG A 21 2.70 -6.25 -0.93
N ALA A 22 1.41 -6.13 -0.62
CA ALA A 22 0.79 -4.85 -0.29
C ALA A 22 1.44 -4.24 0.95
N ALA A 23 1.63 -5.04 2.00
CA ALA A 23 2.31 -4.60 3.22
C ALA A 23 3.74 -4.16 2.94
N ASP A 24 4.50 -4.91 2.14
CA ASP A 24 5.88 -4.56 1.79
C ASP A 24 5.99 -3.34 0.88
N THR A 25 5.05 -3.15 -0.04
CA THR A 25 5.00 -1.95 -0.88
C THR A 25 4.76 -0.71 -0.02
N LEU A 26 3.74 -0.73 0.84
CA LEU A 26 3.41 0.42 1.71
C LEU A 26 4.54 0.78 2.68
N LYS A 27 5.35 -0.20 3.13
CA LYS A 27 6.54 0.05 3.97
C LYS A 27 7.72 0.70 3.23
N ARG A 28 7.79 0.56 1.90
CA ARG A 28 8.97 0.94 1.10
C ARG A 28 8.78 2.20 0.28
N VAL A 29 7.55 2.58 -0.04
CA VAL A 29 7.27 3.78 -0.83
C VAL A 29 7.68 5.04 -0.07
N ALA A 30 8.13 6.05 -0.81
CA ALA A 30 8.57 7.31 -0.23
C ALA A 30 7.40 8.15 0.32
N ALA A 31 6.18 7.92 -0.17
CA ALA A 31 4.97 8.58 0.29
C ALA A 31 3.76 7.67 0.08
N VAL A 32 2.73 7.84 0.91
CA VAL A 32 1.41 7.25 0.75
C VAL A 32 0.43 8.40 0.54
N ALA A 33 -0.33 8.34 -0.55
CA ALA A 33 -1.48 9.21 -0.75
C ALA A 33 -2.73 8.42 -0.35
N ALA A 34 -3.47 8.93 0.62
CA ALA A 34 -4.73 8.38 1.13
C ALA A 34 -5.73 9.53 1.34
N GLU A 35 -7.02 9.20 1.33
CA GLU A 35 -8.10 10.18 1.51
C GLU A 35 -8.41 10.47 2.99
N ASP A 36 -8.26 9.47 3.87
CA ASP A 36 -8.52 9.53 5.33
C ASP A 36 -7.22 9.28 6.12
#